data_AF-A0A7C1AJU9-F1
#
_entry.id   AF-A0A7C1AJU9-F1
#
_cell.length_a   1.000
_cell.length_b   1.000
_cell.length_c   1.000
_cell.angle_alpha   90.00
_cell.angle_beta   90.00
_cell.angle_gamma   90.00
#
_symmetry.space_group_name_H-M   'P 1'
#
loop_
_entity.id
_entity.type
_entity.pdbx_description
1 polymer ?
#
loop_
_entity_poly.entity_id
_entity_poly.type
_entity_poly.pdbx_seq_one_letter_code
_entity_poly.pdbx_strand_id
1 'polypeptide(L)' 'MRPKPFLPEVLNGDNLYIRDKTSRMVWHRCKNRILYADTDRSQVVYHSNYLRYFEFGRASLMRDTGYAYSEIEKEGY' A
#
# COMPACT_ATOMS: atom_id res chain seq x y z
N MET A 1 -6.13 15.56 20.15
CA MET A 1 -5.68 16.35 18.97
C MET A 1 -6.16 15.61 17.72
N ARG A 2 -6.77 16.29 16.73
CA ARG A 2 -7.17 15.61 15.48
C ARG A 2 -5.92 15.35 14.63
N PRO A 3 -5.74 14.15 14.04
CA PRO A 3 -4.64 13.91 13.11
C PRO A 3 -4.77 14.85 11.91
N LYS A 4 -3.63 15.30 11.38
CA LYS A 4 -3.63 16.11 10.17
C LYS A 4 -4.20 15.27 9.02
N PRO A 5 -5.01 15.85 8.12
CA PRO A 5 -5.60 15.12 7.01
C PRO A 5 -4.51 14.67 6.02
N PHE A 6 -4.71 13.51 5.41
CA PHE A 6 -3.90 13.04 4.29
C PHE A 6 -4.39 13.71 3.00
N LEU A 7 -3.53 14.49 2.33
CA LEU A 7 -3.86 15.26 1.13
C LEU A 7 -2.97 14.83 -0.05
N PRO A 8 -3.34 13.75 -0.76
CA PRO A 8 -2.48 13.17 -1.80
C PRO A 8 -2.52 13.94 -3.12
N GLU A 9 -1.37 14.12 -3.74
CA GLU A 9 -1.19 14.59 -5.12
C GLU A 9 -0.37 13.58 -5.93
N VAL A 10 -0.73 13.38 -7.21
CA VAL A 10 0.02 12.49 -8.11
C VAL A 10 1.42 13.05 -8.30
N LEU A 11 2.43 12.21 -8.08
CA LEU A 11 3.83 12.61 -8.23
C LEU A 11 4.27 12.40 -9.69
N ASN A 12 4.72 13.45 -10.36
CA ASN A 12 5.33 13.39 -11.70
C ASN A 12 4.46 12.72 -12.78
N GLY A 13 3.13 12.72 -12.63
CA GLY A 13 2.22 12.02 -13.54
C GLY A 13 2.20 10.50 -13.39
N ASP A 14 3.00 9.94 -12.48
CA ASP A 14 3.00 8.52 -12.15
C ASP A 14 1.94 8.23 -11.07
N ASN A 15 1.00 7.36 -11.44
CA ASN A 15 -0.09 6.95 -10.58
C ASN A 15 0.34 5.97 -9.47
N LEU A 16 1.56 5.42 -9.53
CA LEU A 16 2.09 4.53 -8.49
C LEU A 16 2.60 5.29 -7.27
N TYR A 17 2.94 6.57 -7.41
CA TYR A 17 3.48 7.37 -6.32
C TYR A 17 2.66 8.65 -6.11
N ILE A 18 2.36 8.93 -4.86
CA ILE A 18 1.64 10.15 -4.45
C ILE A 18 2.46 10.88 -3.40
N ARG A 19 2.43 12.21 -3.46
CA ARG A 19 3.00 13.06 -2.42
C ARG A 19 1.88 13.53 -1.51
N ASP A 20 2.06 13.40 -0.19
CA ASP A 20 1.15 14.02 0.76
C ASP A 20 1.55 15.50 0.95
N LYS A 21 0.64 16.42 0.65
CA LYS A 21 0.88 17.87 0.82
C LYS A 21 1.14 18.25 2.26
N THR A 22 0.60 17.48 3.21
CA THR A 22 0.65 17.82 4.62
C THR A 22 1.94 17.36 5.31
N SER A 23 2.38 16.13 5.06
CA SER A 23 3.64 15.59 5.60
C SER A 23 4.86 15.77 4.67
N ARG A 24 4.65 16.09 3.39
CA ARG A 24 5.67 16.08 2.32
C ARG A 24 6.25 14.69 2.01
N MET A 25 5.75 13.63 2.63
CA MET A 25 6.18 12.26 2.34
C MET A 25 5.66 11.78 0.99
N VAL A 26 6.45 10.92 0.33
CA VAL A 26 6.04 10.20 -0.87
C VAL A 26 5.57 8.81 -0.46
N TRP A 27 4.41 8.41 -0.96
CA TRP A 27 3.75 7.15 -0.69
C TRP A 27 3.62 6.36 -1.98
N HIS A 28 3.84 5.06 -1.91
CA HIS A 28 3.48 4.14 -2.97
C HIS A 28 1.99 3.77 -2.88
N ARG A 29 1.36 3.58 -4.04
CA ARG A 29 -0.06 3.26 -4.18
C ARG A 29 -0.20 1.97 -4.97
N CYS A 30 -0.82 0.99 -4.33
CA CYS A 30 -1.31 -0.24 -4.97
C CYS A 30 -2.83 -0.31 -4.90
N LYS A 31 -3.43 -1.14 -5.76
CA LYS A 31 -4.88 -1.37 -5.79
C LYS A 31 -5.17 -2.85 -5.84
N ASN A 32 -6.05 -3.32 -4.95
CA ASN A 32 -6.59 -4.67 -4.99
C ASN A 32 -8.13 -4.61 -4.94
N ARG A 33 -8.79 -5.53 -5.65
CA ARG A 33 -10.24 -5.69 -5.55
C ARG A 33 -10.54 -6.52 -4.31
N ILE A 34 -11.32 -5.97 -3.40
CA ILE A 34 -11.73 -6.67 -2.18
C ILE A 34 -12.73 -7.77 -2.54
N LEU A 35 -12.51 -8.97 -2.02
CA LEU A 35 -13.46 -10.07 -2.12
C LEU A 35 -14.47 -9.98 -0.98
N TYR A 36 -15.72 -10.36 -1.25
CA TYR A 36 -16.75 -10.42 -0.21
C TYR A 36 -16.35 -11.32 0.96
N ALA A 37 -15.58 -12.38 0.69
CA ALA A 37 -15.03 -13.28 1.70
C ALA A 37 -14.07 -12.62 2.70
N ASP A 38 -13.49 -11.47 2.35
CA ASP A 38 -12.62 -10.72 3.26
C ASP A 38 -13.39 -9.77 4.18
N THR A 39 -14.71 -9.65 4.00
CA THR A 39 -15.60 -8.74 4.75
C THR A 39 -16.38 -9.46 5.85
N ASP A 40 -16.78 -8.75 6.90
CA ASP A 40 -17.60 -9.28 7.99
C ASP A 40 -19.04 -8.68 8.01
N ARG A 41 -19.81 -9.01 9.05
CA ARG A 41 -21.18 -8.52 9.24
C ARG A 41 -21.28 -6.99 9.38
N SER A 42 -20.16 -6.32 9.64
CA SER A 42 -20.06 -4.86 9.70
C SER A 42 -19.85 -4.22 8.31
N GLN A 43 -19.85 -5.03 7.24
CA GLN A 43 -19.71 -4.59 5.84
C GLN A 43 -18.36 -3.91 5.53
N VAL A 44 -17.35 -4.18 6.33
CA VAL A 44 -15.96 -3.73 6.12
C VAL A 44 -15.04 -4.93 6.06
N VAL A 45 -13.81 -4.72 5.60
CA VAL A 45 -12.75 -5.73 5.67
C VAL A 45 -12.53 -6.14 7.12
N TYR A 46 -12.60 -7.44 7.38
CA TYR A 46 -12.35 -7.97 8.71
C TYR A 46 -10.89 -7.76 9.11
N HIS A 47 -10.67 -7.31 10.34
CA HIS A 47 -9.35 -6.87 10.83
C HIS A 47 -8.26 -7.95 10.75
N SER A 48 -8.61 -9.25 10.81
CA SER A 48 -7.61 -10.31 10.65
C SER A 48 -6.95 -10.31 9.26
N ASN A 49 -7.59 -9.71 8.26
CA ASN A 49 -7.06 -9.63 6.92
C ASN A 49 -6.08 -8.45 6.73
N TYR A 50 -5.96 -7.52 7.69
CA TYR A 50 -5.14 -6.32 7.53
C TYR A 50 -3.67 -6.61 7.22
N LEU A 51 -3.08 -7.62 7.88
CA LEU A 51 -1.70 -8.02 7.60
C LEU A 51 -1.49 -8.49 6.16
N ARG A 52 -2.49 -9.15 5.56
CA ARG A 52 -2.45 -9.55 4.14
C ARG A 52 -2.42 -8.33 3.22
N TYR A 53 -3.17 -7.28 3.53
CA TYR A 53 -3.17 -6.04 2.75
C TYR A 53 -1.87 -5.24 2.92
N PHE A 54 -1.30 -5.22 4.12
CA PHE A 54 0.02 -4.61 4.34
C PHE A 54 1.12 -5.35 3.59
N GLU A 55 1.08 -6.68 3.59
CA GLU A 55 2.03 -7.49 2.83
C GLU A 55 1.88 -7.25 1.32
N PHE A 56 0.65 -7.19 0.80
CA PHE A 56 0.41 -6.83 -0.60
C PHE A 56 1.01 -5.45 -0.94
N GLY A 57 0.81 -4.44 -0.09
CA GLY A 57 1.39 -3.12 -0.28
C GLY A 57 2.91 -3.13 -0.27
N ARG A 58 3.53 -3.81 0.69
CA ARG A 58 4.99 -3.97 0.80
C ARG A 58 5.56 -4.65 -0.44
N ALA A 59 5.00 -5.80 -0.82
CA ALA A 59 5.48 -6.55 -1.98
C ALA A 59 5.28 -5.79 -3.30
N SER A 60 4.19 -5.03 -3.44
CA SER A 60 3.96 -4.16 -4.61
C SER A 60 4.99 -3.03 -4.67
N LEU A 61 5.22 -2.33 -3.55
CA LEU A 61 6.25 -1.28 -3.47
C LEU A 61 7.61 -1.83 -3.91
N MET A 62 8.04 -2.94 -3.31
CA MET A 62 9.32 -3.57 -3.60
C MET A 62 9.50 -3.88 -5.08
N ARG A 63 8.47 -4.49 -5.70
CA ARG A 63 8.46 -4.79 -7.14
C ARG A 63 8.56 -3.51 -7.98
N ASP A 64 7.76 -2.50 -7.67
CA ASP A 64 7.69 -1.26 -8.47
C ASP A 64 8.92 -0.35 -8.27
N THR A 65 9.69 -0.56 -7.19
CA THR A 65 11.00 0.07 -6.97
C THR A 65 12.18 -0.70 -7.56
N GLY A 66 11.93 -1.84 -8.22
CA GLY A 66 12.96 -2.63 -8.89
C GLY A 66 13.72 -3.62 -7.98
N TYR A 67 13.17 -3.95 -6.81
CA TYR A 67 13.75 -4.90 -5.86
C TYR A 67 12.69 -5.91 -5.43
N ALA A 68 12.26 -6.80 -6.34
CA ALA A 68 11.22 -7.76 -5.99
C ALA A 68 11.71 -8.68 -4.85
N TYR A 69 10.85 -8.95 -3.87
CA TYR A 69 11.25 -9.73 -2.68
C TYR A 69 11.84 -11.11 -3.04
N SER A 70 11.31 -11.77 -4.07
CA SER A 70 11.83 -13.06 -4.56
C SER A 70 13.24 -12.99 -5.16
N GLU A 71 13.69 -11.81 -5.61
CA GLU A 71 15.07 -11.61 -6.09
C GLU A 71 16.01 -11.49 -4.90
N ILE A 72 15.60 -10.77 -3.86
CA ILE A 72 16.33 -10.66 -2.59
C ILE A 72 16.53 -12.05 -1.95
N GLU A 73 15.48 -12.88 -1.90
CA GLU A 73 15.59 -14.26 -1.39
C GLU A 73 16.59 -15.10 -2.20
N LYS A 74 16.68 -14.91 -3.52
CA LYS A 74 17.64 -15.62 -4.38
C LYS A 74 19.08 -15.16 -4.15
N GLU A 75 19.28 -13.93 -3.71
CA GLU A 75 20.59 -13.38 -3.33
C GLU A 75 21.06 -13.90 -1.96
N GLY A 76 20.23 -14.68 -1.25
CA GLY A 76 20.59 -15.34 0.01
C GLY A 76 20.24 -14.55 1.26
N TYR A 77 19.31 -13.61 1.16
CA TYR A 77 18.75 -12.83 2.28
C TYR A 77 17.38 -13.33 2.72
#